data_AF-A0A6G7A8L8-F1
#
_entry.id   AF-A0A6G7A8L8-F1
#
_cell.length_a   1.000
_cell.length_b   1.000
_cell.length_c   1.000
_cell.angle_alpha   90.00
_cell.angle_beta   90.00
_cell.angle_gamma   90.00
#
_symmetry.space_group_name_H-M   'P 1'
#
loop_
_entity.id
_entity.type
_entity.pdbx_description
1 polymer ?
#
loop_
_entity_poly.entity_id
_entity_poly.type
_entity_poly.pdbx_seq_one_letter_code
_entity_poly.pdbx_strand_id
1 'polypeptide(L)'
;MKSVLALLSLVALPVLAAEPTLYGRYENIRLPEIGETLQAKMDTGALTASLSARDIQTFTRDGQTWVRFRLATKDAGDKVYEHKVARISKIKSRSDEDDEREEPQAAKRPVVELEMCLGNVKRTVEVNLTDRSSFNYPLLIGAKALREFGAAVNPARRYTADKPDC
;
A
#
# COMPACT_ATOMS: atom_id res chain seq x y z
N MET A 1 9.52 60.22 -36.58
CA MET A 1 10.49 59.14 -36.25
C MET A 1 10.55 59.10 -34.72
N LYS A 2 10.19 58.05 -33.98
CA LYS A 2 10.45 56.62 -34.17
C LYS A 2 9.36 55.83 -33.43
N SER A 3 8.73 54.87 -34.10
CA SER A 3 7.86 53.88 -33.47
C SER A 3 8.72 52.92 -32.65
N VAL A 4 8.51 52.83 -31.35
CA VAL A 4 9.14 51.81 -30.50
C VAL A 4 8.27 50.55 -30.60
N LEU A 5 8.72 49.60 -31.41
CA LEU A 5 8.17 48.25 -31.44
C LEU A 5 8.58 47.55 -30.13
N ALA A 6 7.64 47.36 -29.21
CA ALA A 6 7.85 46.49 -28.06
C ALA A 6 7.77 45.03 -28.53
N LEU A 7 8.93 44.39 -28.65
CA LEU A 7 9.03 42.97 -28.97
C LEU A 7 8.68 42.17 -27.72
N LEU A 8 7.44 41.71 -27.59
CA LEU A 8 7.07 40.71 -26.58
C LEU A 8 7.72 39.37 -26.98
N SER A 9 8.90 39.09 -26.43
CA SER A 9 9.48 37.75 -26.49
C SER A 9 8.69 36.82 -25.57
N LEU A 10 7.86 35.96 -26.17
CA LEU A 10 7.13 34.91 -25.49
C LEU A 10 8.16 33.87 -24.98
N VAL A 11 8.55 33.94 -23.71
CA VAL A 11 9.40 32.93 -23.09
C VAL A 11 8.53 31.70 -22.82
N ALA A 12 8.64 30.68 -23.67
CA ALA A 12 8.08 29.37 -23.39
C ALA A 12 8.91 28.72 -22.27
N LEU A 13 8.44 28.83 -21.03
CA LEU A 13 9.00 28.07 -19.93
C LEU A 13 8.63 26.60 -20.13
N PRO A 14 9.59 25.66 -20.14
CA PRO A 14 9.26 24.25 -20.19
C PRO A 14 8.47 23.91 -18.93
N VAL A 15 7.23 23.43 -19.12
CA VAL A 15 6.48 22.79 -18.06
C VAL A 15 7.17 21.46 -17.78
N LEU A 16 8.00 21.43 -16.75
CA LEU A 16 8.56 20.19 -16.24
C LEU A 16 7.39 19.38 -15.65
N ALA A 17 7.04 18.28 -16.31
CA ALA A 17 6.13 17.31 -15.73
C ALA A 17 6.76 16.77 -14.43
N ALA A 18 5.96 16.65 -13.37
CA ALA A 18 6.44 16.03 -12.14
C ALA A 18 6.76 14.56 -12.43
N GLU A 19 8.05 14.22 -12.51
CA GLU A 19 8.49 12.84 -12.67
C GLU A 19 8.21 12.05 -11.39
N PRO A 20 7.84 10.76 -11.52
CA PRO A 20 7.63 9.93 -10.35
C PRO A 20 8.94 9.78 -9.57
N THR A 21 8.84 9.75 -8.23
CA THR A 21 10.00 9.47 -7.40
C THR A 21 10.44 8.03 -7.63
N LEU A 22 11.71 7.83 -7.96
CA LEU A 22 12.26 6.51 -8.24
C LEU A 22 12.71 5.82 -6.95
N TYR A 23 11.96 4.80 -6.53
CA TYR A 23 12.27 3.96 -5.37
C TYR A 23 12.91 2.63 -5.77
N GLY A 24 13.55 1.96 -4.82
CA GLY A 24 14.04 0.59 -4.98
C GLY A 24 12.93 -0.46 -4.99
N ARG A 25 13.31 -1.72 -5.26
CA ARG A 25 12.41 -2.88 -5.18
C ARG A 25 11.89 -3.12 -3.76
N TYR A 26 12.68 -2.74 -2.77
CA TYR A 26 12.39 -2.91 -1.36
C TYR A 26 12.60 -1.58 -0.67
N GLU A 27 11.67 -1.19 0.20
CA GLU A 27 11.73 0.05 0.95
C GLU A 27 11.31 -0.17 2.41
N ASN A 28 11.70 0.75 3.29
CA ASN A 28 11.20 0.78 4.67
C ASN A 28 9.99 1.72 4.72
N ILE A 29 8.85 1.22 5.18
CA ILE A 29 7.61 1.99 5.30
C ILE A 29 7.14 1.95 6.74
N ARG A 30 6.92 3.13 7.32
CA ARG A 30 6.33 3.27 8.64
C ARG A 30 4.81 3.24 8.55
N LEU A 31 4.18 2.52 9.48
CA LEU A 31 2.73 2.46 9.66
C LEU A 31 2.41 3.16 10.99
N PRO A 32 2.11 4.47 10.99
CA PRO A 32 1.97 5.26 12.22
C PRO A 32 0.91 4.71 13.19
N GLU A 33 -0.22 4.25 12.66
CA GLU A 33 -1.33 3.68 13.44
C GLU A 33 -0.97 2.36 14.14
N ILE A 34 0.01 1.63 13.59
CA ILE A 34 0.51 0.38 14.13
C ILE A 34 1.73 0.64 15.04
N GLY A 35 2.49 1.70 14.76
CA GLY A 35 3.70 2.09 15.48
C GLY A 35 4.95 1.35 15.01
N GLU A 36 4.91 0.70 13.85
CA GLU A 36 5.98 -0.16 13.34
C GLU A 36 6.55 0.36 12.02
N THR A 37 7.83 0.08 11.75
CA THR A 37 8.44 0.25 10.42
C THR A 37 8.73 -1.10 9.81
N LEU A 38 8.14 -1.36 8.65
CA LEU A 38 8.18 -2.65 7.99
C LEU A 38 8.97 -2.58 6.69
N GLN A 39 9.73 -3.64 6.40
CA GLN A 39 10.28 -3.85 5.08
C GLN A 39 9.15 -4.20 4.12
N ALA A 40 9.07 -3.45 3.03
CA ALA A 40 8.04 -3.57 2.03
C ALA A 40 8.63 -3.99 0.68
N LYS A 41 7.94 -4.86 -0.04
CA LYS A 41 8.22 -5.11 -1.46
C LYS A 41 7.37 -4.17 -2.31
N MET A 42 8.02 -3.38 -3.17
CA MET A 42 7.38 -2.52 -4.16
C MET A 42 7.02 -3.37 -5.39
N ASP A 43 5.75 -3.75 -5.54
CA ASP A 43 5.30 -4.78 -6.47
C ASP A 43 4.32 -4.22 -7.51
N THR A 44 4.86 -3.82 -8.66
CA THR A 44 4.05 -3.34 -9.79
C THR A 44 3.14 -4.42 -10.38
N GLY A 45 3.40 -5.71 -10.11
CA GLY A 45 2.58 -6.83 -10.58
C GLY A 45 1.35 -7.12 -9.73
N ALA A 46 1.23 -6.51 -8.55
CA ALA A 46 0.05 -6.62 -7.69
C ALA A 46 -0.78 -5.34 -7.75
N LEU A 47 -2.11 -5.45 -7.83
CA LEU A 47 -2.97 -4.26 -7.88
C LEU A 47 -3.08 -3.56 -6.51
N THR A 48 -3.24 -4.34 -5.45
CA THR A 48 -3.55 -3.87 -4.08
C THR A 48 -2.41 -4.18 -3.13
N ALA A 49 -2.28 -3.38 -2.08
CA ALA A 49 -1.31 -3.65 -1.03
C ALA A 49 -1.76 -4.83 -0.15
N SER A 50 -0.81 -5.47 0.54
CA SER A 50 -1.11 -6.50 1.53
C SER A 50 -0.17 -6.43 2.72
N LEU A 51 -0.71 -6.64 3.91
CA LEU A 51 0.03 -6.75 5.16
C LEU A 51 -0.10 -8.17 5.71
N SER A 52 1.05 -8.74 6.04
CA SER A 52 1.17 -10.06 6.65
C SER A 52 0.64 -10.02 8.08
N ALA A 53 -0.47 -10.73 8.31
CA ALA A 53 -1.15 -10.77 9.58
C ALA A 53 -1.65 -12.19 9.90
N ARG A 54 -1.65 -12.53 11.19
CA ARG A 54 -2.16 -13.79 11.76
C ARG A 54 -3.30 -13.50 12.73
N ASP A 55 -4.01 -14.55 13.14
CA ASP A 55 -5.14 -14.46 14.08
C ASP A 55 -6.20 -13.43 13.63
N ILE A 56 -6.46 -13.36 12.32
CA ILE A 56 -7.36 -12.38 11.70
C ILE A 56 -8.81 -12.76 12.03
N GLN A 57 -9.49 -11.93 12.82
CA GLN A 57 -10.87 -12.16 13.24
C GLN A 57 -11.70 -10.90 13.05
N THR A 58 -12.80 -10.99 12.32
CA THR A 58 -13.75 -9.88 12.17
C THR A 58 -14.78 -9.89 13.28
N PHE A 59 -15.16 -8.72 13.80
CA PHE A 59 -16.19 -8.56 14.82
C PHE A 59 -17.00 -7.29 14.59
N THR A 60 -18.15 -7.16 15.25
CA THR A 60 -18.99 -5.96 15.19
C THR A 60 -18.77 -5.10 16.42
N ARG A 61 -18.52 -3.80 16.22
CA ARG A 61 -18.47 -2.78 17.28
C ARG A 61 -19.23 -1.55 16.80
N ASP A 62 -20.18 -1.10 17.60
CA ASP A 62 -21.05 0.06 17.31
C ASP A 62 -21.73 0.00 15.93
N GLY A 63 -22.19 -1.20 15.55
CA GLY A 63 -22.85 -1.45 14.26
C GLY A 63 -21.90 -1.46 13.04
N GLN A 64 -20.59 -1.31 13.24
CA GLN A 64 -19.58 -1.33 12.19
C GLN A 64 -18.77 -2.63 12.23
N THR A 65 -18.26 -3.05 11.07
CA THR A 65 -17.35 -4.21 10.98
C THR A 65 -15.93 -3.77 11.31
N TRP A 66 -15.32 -4.47 12.26
CA TRP A 66 -13.94 -4.31 12.69
C TRP A 66 -13.17 -5.62 12.45
N VAL A 67 -11.85 -5.52 12.43
CA VAL A 67 -10.95 -6.66 12.38
C VAL A 67 -9.94 -6.55 13.49
N ARG A 68 -9.69 -7.66 14.17
CA ARG A 68 -8.60 -7.87 15.12
C ARG A 68 -7.57 -8.78 14.47
N PHE A 69 -6.29 -8.46 14.62
CA PHE A 69 -5.20 -9.26 14.05
C PHE A 69 -3.89 -9.05 14.82
N ARG A 70 -2.93 -9.94 14.59
CA ARG A 70 -1.53 -9.76 14.99
C ARG A 70 -0.66 -9.65 13.75
N LEU A 71 0.43 -8.89 13.83
CA LEU A 71 1.40 -8.87 12.73
C LEU A 71 2.13 -10.22 12.65
N ALA A 72 2.32 -10.69 11.42
CA ALA A 72 3.11 -11.89 11.14
C ALA A 72 4.50 -11.47 10.64
N THR A 73 5.29 -10.90 11.55
CA THR A 73 6.72 -10.56 11.35
C THR A 73 7.57 -11.25 12.42
N LYS A 74 8.87 -11.37 12.20
CA LYS A 74 9.78 -12.07 13.13
C LYS A 74 9.90 -11.36 14.49
N ASP A 75 9.79 -10.03 14.48
CA ASP A 75 10.01 -9.18 15.66
C ASP A 75 8.68 -8.68 16.26
N ALA A 76 7.56 -8.89 15.58
CA ALA A 76 6.26 -8.56 16.13
C ALA A 76 5.93 -9.51 17.29
N GLY A 77 6.00 -8.98 18.51
CA GLY A 77 5.48 -9.66 19.70
C GLY A 77 3.98 -9.95 19.58
N ASP A 78 3.36 -10.43 20.66
CA ASP A 78 1.94 -10.82 20.66
C ASP A 78 0.95 -9.64 20.73
N LYS A 79 1.37 -8.45 20.30
CA LYS A 79 0.53 -7.25 20.26
C LYS A 79 -0.63 -7.46 19.30
N VAL A 80 -1.82 -7.19 19.83
CA VAL A 80 -3.08 -7.27 19.10
C VAL A 80 -3.44 -5.89 18.56
N TYR A 81 -3.80 -5.84 17.29
CA TYR A 81 -4.25 -4.65 16.59
C TYR A 81 -5.72 -4.78 16.25
N GLU A 82 -6.45 -3.67 16.31
CA GLU A 82 -7.83 -3.58 15.86
C GLU A 82 -7.97 -2.42 14.88
N HIS A 83 -8.72 -2.65 13.81
CA HIS A 83 -8.97 -1.62 12.81
C HIS A 83 -10.37 -1.76 12.22
N LYS A 84 -10.96 -0.63 11.81
CA LYS A 84 -12.22 -0.65 11.06
C LYS A 84 -12.00 -1.30 9.69
N VAL A 85 -12.90 -2.19 9.29
CA VAL A 85 -12.89 -2.79 7.96
C VAL A 85 -13.47 -1.80 6.96
N ALA A 86 -12.70 -1.45 5.93
CA ALA A 86 -13.15 -0.61 4.84
C ALA A 86 -14.06 -1.41 3.88
N ARG A 87 -13.65 -2.65 3.56
CA ARG A 87 -14.45 -3.61 2.79
C ARG A 87 -13.97 -5.03 2.99
N ILE A 88 -14.79 -6.01 2.58
CA ILE A 88 -14.38 -7.41 2.50
C ILE A 88 -14.08 -7.74 1.03
N SER A 89 -12.84 -8.15 0.74
CA SER A 89 -12.48 -8.63 -0.59
C SER A 89 -12.82 -10.12 -0.72
N LYS A 90 -13.61 -10.49 -1.74
CA LYS A 90 -13.81 -11.88 -2.14
C LYS A 90 -12.73 -12.27 -3.16
N ILE A 91 -12.01 -13.36 -2.91
CA ILE A 91 -11.13 -13.95 -3.92
C ILE A 91 -11.96 -14.96 -4.70
N LYS A 92 -12.32 -14.61 -5.95
CA LYS A 92 -12.89 -15.59 -6.88
C LYS A 92 -11.79 -16.56 -7.26
N SER A 93 -12.00 -17.86 -7.01
CA SER A 93 -11.12 -18.90 -7.52
C SER A 93 -11.46 -19.16 -8.99
N ARG A 94 -10.48 -19.56 -9.81
CA ARG A 94 -10.71 -19.94 -11.22
C ARG A 94 -11.57 -21.21 -11.36
N SER A 95 -11.80 -21.93 -10.26
CA SER A 95 -12.60 -23.15 -10.20
C SER A 95 -14.09 -22.88 -9.97
N ASP A 96 -14.48 -21.62 -9.74
CA ASP A 96 -15.83 -21.24 -9.34
C ASP A 96 -16.78 -21.03 -10.54
N GLU A 97 -16.41 -21.46 -11.75
CA GLU A 97 -17.23 -21.28 -12.96
C GLU A 97 -18.22 -22.44 -13.21
N ASP A 98 -18.09 -23.60 -12.53
CA ASP A 98 -18.78 -24.84 -12.94
C ASP A 98 -19.56 -25.62 -11.87
N ASP A 99 -19.80 -25.10 -10.66
CA ASP A 99 -20.60 -25.88 -9.69
C ASP A 99 -21.44 -25.03 -8.74
N GLU A 100 -22.77 -25.21 -8.82
CA GLU A 100 -23.77 -24.79 -7.84
C GLU A 100 -23.71 -25.62 -6.53
N ARG A 101 -22.51 -26.03 -6.11
CA ARG A 101 -22.26 -26.77 -4.87
C ARG A 101 -21.61 -25.83 -3.87
N GLU A 102 -22.09 -25.86 -2.62
CA GLU A 102 -21.71 -25.00 -1.50
C GLU A 102 -20.27 -24.45 -1.62
N GLU A 103 -20.17 -23.13 -1.81
CA GLU A 103 -18.91 -22.44 -2.14
C GLU A 103 -17.75 -22.96 -1.28
N PRO A 104 -16.61 -23.38 -1.86
CA PRO A 104 -15.38 -23.44 -1.08
C PRO A 104 -15.10 -22.00 -0.65
N GLN A 105 -15.46 -21.63 0.59
CA GLN A 105 -15.51 -20.25 1.10
C GLN A 105 -14.43 -19.40 0.45
N ALA A 106 -14.82 -18.62 -0.58
CA ALA A 106 -13.92 -17.71 -1.26
C ALA A 106 -13.21 -16.90 -0.17
N ALA A 107 -11.88 -17.04 -0.04
CA ALA A 107 -11.15 -16.55 1.12
C ALA A 107 -11.44 -15.05 1.31
N LYS A 108 -12.30 -14.73 2.28
CA LYS A 108 -12.73 -13.35 2.57
C LYS A 108 -11.59 -12.66 3.28
N ARG A 109 -10.95 -11.72 2.59
CA ARG A 109 -9.85 -10.93 3.17
C ARG A 109 -10.39 -9.58 3.63
N PRO A 110 -10.32 -9.26 4.94
CA PRO A 110 -10.65 -7.92 5.39
C PRO A 110 -9.64 -6.93 4.81
N VAL A 111 -10.17 -5.85 4.24
CA VAL A 111 -9.41 -4.71 3.73
C VAL A 111 -9.55 -3.58 4.74
N VAL A 112 -8.42 -3.02 5.13
CA VAL A 112 -8.33 -1.87 6.02
C VAL A 112 -7.67 -0.72 5.26
N GLU A 113 -7.98 0.51 5.64
CA GLU A 113 -7.21 1.68 5.17
C GLU A 113 -6.15 1.96 6.22
N LEU A 114 -4.88 2.02 5.81
CA LEU A 114 -3.78 2.33 6.73
C LEU A 114 -3.00 3.52 6.20
N GLU A 115 -2.67 4.43 7.10
CA GLU A 115 -1.67 5.46 6.85
C GLU A 115 -0.28 4.83 6.73
N MET A 116 0.42 5.21 5.67
CA MET A 116 1.76 4.75 5.33
C MET A 116 2.67 5.94 5.12
N CYS A 117 3.89 5.83 5.64
CA CYS A 117 4.94 6.82 5.55
C CYS A 117 6.16 6.22 4.85
N LEU A 118 6.50 6.74 3.67
CA LEU A 118 7.62 6.33 2.82
C LEU A 118 8.53 7.56 2.60
N GLY A 119 9.72 7.55 3.19
CA GLY A 119 10.54 8.76 3.31
C GLY A 119 9.73 9.85 4.03
N ASN A 120 9.54 10.99 3.38
CA ASN A 120 8.75 12.12 3.87
C ASN A 120 7.31 12.17 3.32
N VAL A 121 6.89 11.17 2.54
CA VAL A 121 5.58 11.13 1.89
C VAL A 121 4.64 10.25 2.70
N LYS A 122 3.50 10.84 3.10
CA LYS A 122 2.43 10.16 3.85
C LYS A 122 1.20 9.95 2.97
N ARG A 123 0.66 8.73 2.92
CA ARG A 123 -0.54 8.37 2.15
C ARG A 123 -1.38 7.34 2.90
N THR A 124 -2.69 7.47 2.85
CA THR A 124 -3.63 6.44 3.29
C THR A 124 -3.93 5.51 2.13
N VAL A 125 -3.77 4.20 2.31
CA VAL A 125 -3.98 3.22 1.24
C VAL A 125 -4.77 2.01 1.74
N GLU A 126 -5.53 1.39 0.84
CA GLU A 126 -6.19 0.11 1.12
C GLU A 126 -5.16 -1.03 1.20
N VAL A 127 -5.28 -1.84 2.26
CA VAL A 127 -4.40 -2.97 2.55
C VAL A 127 -5.22 -4.21 2.86
N ASN A 128 -4.95 -5.29 2.12
CA ASN A 128 -5.51 -6.59 2.47
C ASN A 128 -4.74 -7.19 3.65
N LEU A 129 -5.46 -7.64 4.67
CA LEU A 129 -4.87 -8.47 5.73
C LEU A 129 -4.91 -9.93 5.27
N THR A 130 -3.75 -10.58 5.30
CA THR A 130 -3.60 -11.99 4.89
C THR A 130 -2.41 -12.61 5.58
N ASP A 131 -2.49 -13.91 5.87
CA ASP A 131 -1.31 -14.63 6.35
C ASP A 131 -0.33 -14.81 5.20
N ARG A 132 0.87 -14.25 5.37
CA ARG A 132 2.01 -14.37 4.46
C ARG A 132 3.28 -14.66 5.25
N SER A 133 3.16 -15.37 6.36
CA SER A 133 4.27 -15.77 7.24
C SER A 133 5.39 -16.53 6.52
N SER A 134 5.09 -17.18 5.39
CA SER A 134 6.08 -17.84 4.52
C SER A 134 6.89 -16.90 3.63
N PHE A 135 6.56 -15.60 3.57
CA PHE A 135 7.23 -14.62 2.73
C PHE A 135 8.23 -13.78 3.53
N ASN A 136 9.31 -13.33 2.87
CA ASN A 136 10.37 -12.55 3.50
C ASN A 136 9.97 -11.10 3.84
N TYR A 137 8.98 -10.54 3.15
CA TYR A 137 8.58 -9.14 3.30
C TYR A 137 7.15 -9.07 3.81
N PRO A 138 6.91 -8.57 5.04
CA PRO A 138 5.59 -8.56 5.64
C PRO A 138 4.65 -7.54 5.01
N LEU A 139 5.18 -6.52 4.32
CA LEU A 139 4.39 -5.53 3.59
C LEU A 139 4.64 -5.65 2.09
N LEU A 140 3.57 -5.56 1.30
CA LEU A 140 3.63 -5.49 -0.15
C LEU A 140 2.86 -4.26 -0.61
N ILE A 141 3.50 -3.43 -1.43
CA ILE A 141 2.92 -2.21 -2.00
C ILE A 141 2.56 -2.48 -3.46
N GLY A 142 1.26 -2.54 -3.74
CA GLY A 142 0.75 -2.75 -5.10
C GLY A 142 0.67 -1.46 -5.93
N ALA A 143 0.35 -1.61 -7.21
CA ALA A 143 0.24 -0.54 -8.20
C ALA A 143 -0.68 0.62 -7.80
N LYS A 144 -1.79 0.37 -7.08
CA LYS A 144 -2.63 1.45 -6.56
C LYS A 144 -1.86 2.33 -5.58
N ALA A 145 -1.23 1.73 -4.57
CA ALA A 145 -0.47 2.47 -3.58
C ALA A 145 0.76 3.15 -4.19
N LEU A 146 1.46 2.49 -5.12
CA LEU A 146 2.57 3.11 -5.89
C LEU A 146 2.14 4.40 -6.60
N ARG A 147 0.94 4.42 -7.18
CA ARG A 147 0.39 5.63 -7.81
C ARG A 147 0.11 6.73 -6.79
N GLU A 148 -0.46 6.41 -5.63
CA GLU A 148 -0.69 7.40 -4.55
C GLU A 148 0.61 8.04 -4.05
N PHE A 149 1.69 7.25 -4.01
CA PHE A 149 3.04 7.73 -3.68
C PHE A 149 3.74 8.47 -4.83
N GLY A 150 3.16 8.49 -6.04
CA GLY A 150 3.86 9.01 -7.22
C GLY A 150 5.16 8.26 -7.49
N ALA A 151 5.18 6.95 -7.30
CA ALA A 151 6.38 6.12 -7.28
C ALA A 151 6.62 5.39 -8.61
N ALA A 152 7.88 5.38 -9.05
CA ALA A 152 8.43 4.42 -10.01
C ALA A 152 9.36 3.45 -9.27
N VAL A 153 9.50 2.21 -9.77
CA VAL A 153 10.29 1.17 -9.10
C VAL A 153 11.49 0.79 -9.96
N ASN A 154 12.70 0.97 -9.42
CA ASN A 154 13.94 0.46 -9.97
C ASN A 154 14.31 -0.88 -9.29
N PRO A 155 14.18 -2.03 -9.98
CA PRO A 155 14.41 -3.33 -9.37
C PRO A 155 15.89 -3.59 -9.02
N ALA A 156 16.82 -2.80 -9.55
CA ALA A 156 18.26 -2.91 -9.26
C ALA A 156 18.66 -2.18 -7.96
N ARG A 157 17.75 -1.42 -7.33
CA ARG A 157 18.00 -0.67 -6.10
C ARG A 157 17.13 -1.18 -4.94
N ARG A 158 17.51 -0.83 -3.72
CA ARG A 158 16.81 -1.15 -2.47
C ARG A 158 17.10 -0.07 -1.43
N TYR A 159 16.12 0.23 -0.59
CA TYR A 159 16.21 1.19 0.51
C TYR A 159 16.72 2.55 0.05
N THR A 160 16.12 3.08 -1.02
CA THR A 160 16.51 4.38 -1.57
C THR A 160 15.74 5.53 -0.96
N ALA A 161 14.61 5.27 -0.32
CA ALA A 161 13.96 6.26 0.52
C ALA A 161 14.81 6.53 1.76
N ASP A 162 14.86 7.79 2.18
CA ASP A 162 15.35 8.13 3.51
C ASP A 162 14.53 7.42 4.58
N LYS A 163 15.08 7.36 5.81
CA LYS A 163 14.34 6.81 6.95
C LYS A 163 13.01 7.55 7.08
N PRO A 164 11.87 6.84 7.15
CA PRO A 164 10.56 7.48 7.26
C PRO A 164 10.51 8.48 8.44
N ASP A 165 10.19 9.74 8.16
CA ASP A 165 10.21 10.85 9.13
C ASP A 165 8.87 11.58 9.29
N CYS A 166 7.83 11.06 8.63
CA CYS A 166 6.43 11.26 8.98
C CYS A 166 5.91 10.24 10.02
#